data_AF-A0A251YBE3-F1
#
_entry.id   AF-A0A251YBE3-F1
#
_cell.length_a   1.000
_cell.length_b   1.000
_cell.length_c   1.000
_cell.angle_alpha   90.00
_cell.angle_beta   90.00
_cell.angle_gamma   90.00
#
_symmetry.space_group_name_H-M   'P 1'
#
loop_
_entity.id
_entity.type
_entity.pdbx_description
1 polymer ?
#
loop_
_entity_poly.entity_id
_entity_poly.type
_entity_poly.pdbx_seq_one_letter_code
_entity_poly.pdbx_strand_id
1 'polypeptide(L)'
;MARRDAVRIATRVTTGIVGVAVLGVVVTGALLLPPASGDASAPSVLVTPVATDQLRVCPGALLRPPAADAASSTTAVAVGSAAVTSGSLATGATGAAPGVRTSRLQAPEVQGAASSAPSVLAVAGTVDDAPTDLAGAASTIATEADLAGLAAASCSEATADAWLVGGATTTGRTTFVVLDNPSGVSSTVDLAITGEDGAVSAPGASGISVPAGGRRVLSLAGLAPDLSSPVVHVQSRGGQVVARLEQSTVRGLLAGGVDWIGPAAAPATALTMTGLRIDSQAAPVAPVDGADAPAVDEGGSAPGAGSDPGTDPDRETAVRIVVPGSDDADVSVSVAPEEGTDGTGTTFTVQADAGRTIDVPVADLPDGRYSVTVQSSVLVTAAVRSVSGAAESGATDFAWLPSAEALTRDALVSVPAGPAPLLHLRNAGDQAAAVTARPTDGSAAVSLDVPAGSEVSAAVEAGRTYLLEGATGLTATVTLAEPGRSAALPVVPVLPAADPLRVHP
;
A
#
# COMPACT_ATOMS: atom_id res chain seq x y z
N MET A 1 -17.59 78.65 -59.11
CA MET A 1 -17.18 77.26 -58.79
C MET A 1 -17.01 76.99 -57.29
N ALA A 2 -16.60 77.96 -56.45
CA ALA A 2 -16.33 77.75 -55.02
C ALA A 2 -17.49 77.26 -54.12
N ARG A 3 -18.77 77.50 -54.46
CA ARG A 3 -19.90 77.14 -53.58
C ARG A 3 -20.34 75.67 -53.66
N ARG A 4 -20.03 74.97 -54.76
CA ARG A 4 -20.39 73.55 -54.94
C ARG A 4 -19.42 72.59 -54.25
N ASP A 5 -18.15 72.97 -54.13
CA ASP A 5 -17.14 72.15 -53.46
C ASP A 5 -17.28 72.23 -51.93
N ALA A 6 -17.64 73.40 -51.39
CA ALA A 6 -17.92 73.56 -49.96
C ALA A 6 -19.09 72.68 -49.48
N VAL A 7 -20.16 72.56 -50.29
CA VAL A 7 -21.31 71.71 -49.96
C VAL A 7 -20.91 70.23 -49.99
N ARG A 8 -20.15 69.78 -51.00
CA ARG A 8 -19.69 68.38 -51.09
C ARG A 8 -18.75 67.98 -49.95
N ILE A 9 -17.88 68.88 -49.51
CA ILE A 9 -16.99 68.65 -48.37
C ILE A 9 -17.81 68.59 -47.08
N ALA A 10 -18.75 69.52 -46.88
CA ALA A 10 -19.63 69.52 -45.71
C ALA A 10 -20.46 68.24 -45.62
N THR A 11 -21.02 67.75 -46.74
CA THR A 11 -21.79 66.49 -46.75
C THR A 11 -20.91 65.29 -46.43
N ARG A 12 -19.67 65.22 -46.94
CA ARG A 12 -18.75 64.11 -46.64
C ARG A 12 -18.33 64.10 -45.17
N VAL A 13 -18.08 65.27 -44.58
CA VAL A 13 -17.71 65.39 -43.17
C VAL A 13 -18.87 65.01 -42.26
N THR A 14 -20.09 65.46 -42.54
CA THR A 14 -21.27 65.07 -41.73
C THR A 14 -21.59 63.58 -41.87
N THR A 15 -21.47 63.00 -43.06
CA THR A 15 -21.69 61.55 -43.26
C THR A 15 -20.62 60.73 -42.52
N GLY A 16 -19.36 61.18 -42.50
CA GLY A 16 -18.28 60.55 -41.75
C GLY A 16 -18.50 60.59 -40.24
N ILE A 17 -18.92 61.75 -39.70
CA ILE A 17 -19.20 61.91 -38.26
C ILE A 17 -20.39 61.04 -37.83
N VAL A 18 -21.46 60.98 -38.63
CA VAL A 18 -22.60 60.10 -38.36
C VAL A 18 -22.18 58.62 -38.41
N GLY A 19 -21.33 58.25 -39.38
CA GLY A 19 -20.79 56.89 -39.46
C GLY A 19 -20.00 56.49 -38.22
N VAL A 20 -19.10 57.36 -37.74
CA VAL A 20 -18.30 57.10 -36.51
C VAL A 20 -19.18 57.06 -35.26
N ALA A 21 -20.19 57.93 -35.16
CA ALA A 21 -21.11 57.93 -34.03
C ALA A 21 -21.96 56.64 -33.96
N VAL A 22 -22.46 56.17 -35.11
CA VAL A 22 -23.20 54.89 -35.19
C VAL A 22 -22.29 53.72 -34.85
N LEU A 23 -21.05 53.70 -35.35
CA LEU A 23 -20.09 52.64 -35.04
C LEU A 23 -19.71 52.63 -33.56
N GLY A 24 -19.55 53.82 -32.96
CA GLY A 24 -19.37 53.98 -31.52
C GLY A 24 -20.53 53.39 -30.72
N VAL A 25 -21.78 53.76 -31.05
CA VAL A 25 -22.97 53.22 -30.37
C VAL A 25 -23.08 51.70 -30.51
N VAL A 26 -22.76 51.14 -31.68
CA VAL A 26 -22.79 49.68 -31.91
C VAL A 26 -21.71 48.98 -31.10
N VAL A 27 -20.48 49.50 -31.07
CA VAL A 27 -19.38 48.90 -30.31
C VAL A 27 -19.60 49.03 -28.80
N THR A 28 -20.01 50.21 -28.32
CA THR A 28 -20.32 50.42 -26.90
C THR A 28 -21.53 49.59 -26.46
N GLY A 29 -22.54 49.46 -27.32
CA GLY A 29 -23.66 48.55 -27.11
C GLY A 29 -23.20 47.10 -26.99
N ALA A 30 -22.36 46.61 -27.91
CA ALA A 30 -21.83 45.26 -27.88
C ALA A 30 -20.96 44.95 -26.65
N LEU A 31 -20.24 45.93 -26.11
CA LEU A 31 -19.49 45.78 -24.85
C LEU A 31 -20.36 45.83 -23.58
N LEU A 32 -21.55 46.43 -23.66
CA LEU A 32 -22.52 46.50 -22.55
C LEU A 32 -23.48 45.31 -22.51
N LEU A 33 -23.55 44.51 -23.58
CA LEU A 33 -24.22 43.22 -23.55
C LEU A 33 -23.36 42.26 -22.72
N PRO A 34 -23.87 41.72 -21.59
CA PRO A 34 -23.17 40.65 -20.90
C PRO A 34 -22.95 39.52 -21.90
N PRO A 35 -21.76 38.89 -21.95
CA PRO A 35 -21.54 37.74 -22.79
C PRO A 35 -22.65 36.74 -22.48
N ALA A 36 -23.39 36.32 -23.50
CA ALA A 36 -24.30 35.20 -23.38
C ALA A 36 -23.43 33.95 -23.19
N SER A 37 -22.97 33.73 -21.96
CA SER A 37 -22.51 32.43 -21.49
C SER A 37 -23.76 31.57 -21.40
N GLY A 38 -24.23 31.11 -22.56
CA GLY A 38 -25.02 29.89 -22.57
C GLY A 38 -24.13 28.84 -21.91
N ASP A 39 -24.62 28.23 -20.84
CA ASP A 39 -24.04 27.02 -20.28
C ASP A 39 -24.12 25.95 -21.37
N ALA A 40 -23.17 25.97 -22.31
CA ALA A 40 -22.85 24.84 -23.15
C ALA A 40 -22.11 23.83 -22.26
N SER A 41 -22.80 23.35 -21.22
CA SER A 41 -22.40 22.14 -20.52
C SER A 41 -22.46 21.06 -21.58
N ALA A 42 -21.29 20.53 -21.96
CA ALA A 42 -21.20 19.43 -22.91
C ALA A 42 -22.24 18.38 -22.48
N PRO A 43 -23.10 17.89 -23.40
CA PRO A 43 -24.09 16.88 -23.04
C PRO A 43 -23.35 15.76 -22.30
N SER A 44 -23.86 15.34 -21.17
CA SER A 44 -23.21 14.29 -20.39
C SER A 44 -24.27 13.29 -19.99
N VAL A 45 -23.99 12.01 -20.17
CA VAL A 45 -24.88 10.94 -19.74
C VAL A 45 -24.27 10.32 -18.49
N LEU A 46 -25.07 10.24 -17.44
CA LEU A 46 -24.70 9.46 -16.26
C LEU A 46 -25.02 7.99 -16.57
N VAL A 47 -23.99 7.16 -16.65
CA VAL A 47 -24.11 5.72 -16.85
C VAL A 47 -23.75 5.04 -15.54
N THR A 48 -24.71 4.36 -14.93
CA THR A 48 -24.43 3.47 -13.80
C THR A 48 -24.20 2.07 -14.36
N PRO A 49 -22.96 1.55 -14.33
CA PRO A 49 -22.70 0.19 -14.77
C PRO A 49 -23.40 -0.83 -13.86
N VAL A 50 -23.71 -2.01 -14.40
CA VAL A 50 -24.22 -3.12 -13.58
C VAL A 50 -23.12 -3.55 -12.62
N ALA A 51 -23.42 -3.55 -11.33
CA ALA A 51 -22.48 -3.98 -10.31
C ALA A 51 -22.10 -5.46 -10.54
N THR A 52 -20.83 -5.70 -10.81
CA THR A 52 -20.27 -7.05 -10.84
C THR A 52 -20.04 -7.55 -9.42
N ASP A 53 -19.81 -8.85 -9.26
CA ASP A 53 -19.33 -9.41 -8.00
C ASP A 53 -18.07 -8.66 -7.52
N GLN A 54 -18.07 -8.29 -6.24
CA GLN A 54 -16.88 -7.83 -5.52
C GLN A 54 -15.98 -9.03 -5.25
N LEU A 55 -14.70 -8.93 -5.61
CA LEU A 55 -13.72 -10.02 -5.45
C LEU A 55 -12.54 -9.57 -4.59
N ARG A 56 -12.12 -10.43 -3.64
CA ARG A 56 -10.89 -10.25 -2.86
C ARG A 56 -10.06 -11.53 -2.89
N VAL A 57 -8.76 -11.42 -3.15
CA VAL A 57 -7.86 -12.57 -3.08
C VAL A 57 -7.15 -12.56 -1.73
N CYS A 58 -7.36 -13.62 -0.96
CA CYS A 58 -6.63 -13.88 0.27
C CYS A 58 -5.37 -14.71 -0.03
N PRO A 59 -4.25 -14.41 0.65
CA PRO A 59 -3.06 -15.23 0.64
C PRO A 59 -3.34 -16.73 0.88
N GLY A 60 -2.53 -17.57 0.23
CA GLY A 60 -2.49 -19.01 0.52
C GLY A 60 -1.55 -19.33 1.68
N ALA A 61 -1.07 -20.57 1.74
CA ALA A 61 0.04 -20.93 2.62
C ALA A 61 1.30 -20.11 2.32
N LEU A 62 2.18 -20.01 3.34
CA LEU A 62 3.55 -19.55 3.13
C LEU A 62 4.27 -20.45 2.14
N LEU A 63 5.32 -19.91 1.56
CA LEU A 63 6.17 -20.50 0.58
C LEU A 63 7.60 -20.62 1.11
N ARG A 64 8.28 -21.67 0.68
CA ARG A 64 9.73 -21.78 0.79
C ARG A 64 10.32 -22.35 -0.48
N PRO A 65 11.64 -22.16 -0.71
CA PRO A 65 12.33 -22.84 -1.78
C PRO A 65 12.21 -24.37 -1.63
N PRO A 66 12.22 -25.13 -2.74
CA PRO A 66 12.27 -26.58 -2.67
C PRO A 66 13.62 -27.05 -2.12
N ALA A 67 13.67 -28.29 -1.59
CA ALA A 67 14.93 -28.90 -1.19
C ALA A 67 15.89 -29.06 -2.38
N ALA A 68 17.19 -28.96 -2.13
CA ALA A 68 18.23 -28.92 -3.18
C ALA A 68 18.30 -30.19 -4.06
N ASP A 69 17.72 -31.31 -3.63
CA ASP A 69 17.64 -32.58 -4.36
C ASP A 69 16.34 -32.76 -5.16
N ALA A 70 15.42 -31.79 -5.10
CA ALA A 70 14.20 -31.78 -5.90
C ALA A 70 14.54 -31.47 -7.37
N ALA A 71 14.65 -32.51 -8.20
CA ALA A 71 15.05 -32.44 -9.61
C ALA A 71 13.99 -31.80 -10.57
N SER A 72 13.20 -30.82 -10.12
CA SER A 72 12.16 -30.16 -10.93
C SER A 72 12.23 -28.64 -10.83
N SER A 73 12.08 -27.98 -11.99
CA SER A 73 12.11 -26.54 -12.23
C SER A 73 11.31 -25.70 -11.23
N THR A 74 11.91 -24.62 -10.71
CA THR A 74 11.25 -23.36 -10.28
C THR A 74 10.03 -23.42 -9.33
N THR A 75 9.72 -24.55 -8.67
CA THR A 75 8.51 -24.67 -7.84
C THR A 75 8.75 -24.28 -6.39
N ALA A 76 7.99 -23.33 -5.86
CA ALA A 76 7.91 -23.08 -4.42
C ALA A 76 7.15 -24.23 -3.71
N VAL A 77 7.43 -24.44 -2.42
CA VAL A 77 6.75 -25.43 -1.57
C VAL A 77 5.88 -24.69 -0.57
N ALA A 78 4.60 -25.05 -0.49
CA ALA A 78 3.66 -24.51 0.46
C ALA A 78 3.88 -25.09 1.87
N VAL A 79 3.83 -24.23 2.89
CA VAL A 79 3.97 -24.57 4.30
C VAL A 79 2.70 -24.17 5.05
N GLY A 80 1.97 -25.17 5.54
CA GLY A 80 0.73 -24.97 6.29
C GLY A 80 -0.44 -24.45 5.43
N SER A 81 -1.24 -23.57 6.03
CA SER A 81 -2.40 -22.90 5.43
C SER A 81 -2.65 -21.56 6.12
N ALA A 82 -3.24 -20.61 5.41
CA ALA A 82 -3.68 -19.35 5.99
C ALA A 82 -5.08 -19.48 6.63
N ALA A 83 -5.25 -18.93 7.83
CA ALA A 83 -6.55 -18.69 8.42
C ALA A 83 -7.16 -17.44 7.79
N VAL A 84 -8.41 -17.50 7.33
CA VAL A 84 -9.09 -16.39 6.65
C VAL A 84 -10.28 -15.93 7.49
N THR A 85 -10.32 -14.63 7.75
CA THR A 85 -11.48 -13.93 8.29
C THR A 85 -12.07 -13.06 7.20
N SER A 86 -13.39 -13.05 7.07
CA SER A 86 -14.07 -12.25 6.06
C SER A 86 -15.43 -11.78 6.55
N GLY A 87 -15.90 -10.68 5.98
CA GLY A 87 -17.25 -10.18 6.20
C GLY A 87 -17.69 -9.31 5.04
N SER A 88 -19.00 -9.12 4.93
CA SER A 88 -19.61 -8.25 3.95
C SER A 88 -20.63 -7.34 4.62
N LEU A 89 -20.99 -6.26 3.95
CA LEU A 89 -22.05 -5.37 4.39
C LEU A 89 -22.74 -4.74 3.19
N ALA A 90 -24.07 -4.74 3.14
CA ALA A 90 -24.82 -3.93 2.17
C ALA A 90 -25.04 -2.52 2.75
N THR A 91 -24.77 -1.48 1.97
CA THR A 91 -24.90 -0.08 2.40
C THR A 91 -26.34 0.20 2.84
N GLY A 92 -26.53 0.73 4.06
CA GLY A 92 -27.86 1.07 4.58
C GLY A 92 -28.73 -0.11 5.00
N ALA A 93 -28.23 -1.35 4.93
CA ALA A 93 -28.98 -2.53 5.35
C ALA A 93 -28.91 -2.73 6.88
N THR A 94 -30.07 -3.00 7.49
CA THR A 94 -30.20 -3.43 8.90
C THR A 94 -30.44 -4.95 9.03
N GLY A 95 -30.31 -5.67 7.93
CA GLY A 95 -30.57 -7.11 7.81
C GLY A 95 -29.30 -7.97 7.94
N ALA A 96 -29.44 -9.26 7.63
CA ALA A 96 -28.30 -10.17 7.60
C ALA A 96 -27.30 -9.75 6.51
N ALA A 97 -26.02 -9.83 6.81
CA ALA A 97 -24.96 -9.55 5.85
C ALA A 97 -25.06 -10.48 4.61
N PRO A 98 -24.79 -9.96 3.41
CA PRO A 98 -24.73 -10.78 2.20
C PRO A 98 -23.77 -11.98 2.33
N GLY A 99 -24.16 -13.17 1.88
CA GLY A 99 -23.31 -14.35 1.99
C GLY A 99 -22.01 -14.23 1.18
N VAL A 100 -20.86 -14.37 1.84
CA VAL A 100 -19.55 -14.43 1.18
C VAL A 100 -19.33 -15.84 0.61
N ARG A 101 -19.06 -15.92 -0.69
CA ARG A 101 -18.67 -17.16 -1.38
C ARG A 101 -17.15 -17.25 -1.43
N THR A 102 -16.63 -18.46 -1.23
CA THR A 102 -15.19 -18.71 -1.30
C THR A 102 -14.87 -19.73 -2.39
N SER A 103 -13.89 -19.41 -3.22
CA SER A 103 -13.29 -20.32 -4.19
C SER A 103 -11.76 -20.32 -4.04
N ARG A 104 -11.03 -21.11 -4.83
CA ARG A 104 -9.56 -21.17 -4.78
C ARG A 104 -8.94 -20.98 -6.15
N LEU A 105 -7.80 -20.31 -6.19
CA LEU A 105 -6.99 -20.20 -7.40
C LEU A 105 -6.20 -21.48 -7.65
N GLN A 106 -5.93 -21.76 -8.91
CA GLN A 106 -5.05 -22.85 -9.31
C GLN A 106 -3.59 -22.44 -9.17
N ALA A 107 -2.79 -23.27 -8.49
CA ALA A 107 -1.35 -23.03 -8.28
C ALA A 107 -0.53 -24.27 -8.66
N PRO A 108 -0.53 -24.70 -9.93
CA PRO A 108 0.13 -25.95 -10.35
C PRO A 108 1.66 -25.93 -10.17
N GLU A 109 2.25 -24.75 -10.01
CA GLU A 109 3.70 -24.54 -9.82
C GLU A 109 4.12 -24.50 -8.35
N VAL A 110 3.15 -24.58 -7.43
CA VAL A 110 3.42 -24.65 -6.00
C VAL A 110 3.15 -26.07 -5.52
N GLN A 111 4.17 -26.71 -4.94
CA GLN A 111 4.02 -28.03 -4.34
C GLN A 111 3.29 -27.90 -3.01
N GLY A 112 2.13 -28.53 -2.87
CA GLY A 112 1.35 -28.46 -1.63
C GLY A 112 -0.02 -29.10 -1.76
N ALA A 113 -0.74 -29.17 -0.64
CA ALA A 113 -2.12 -29.60 -0.63
C ALA A 113 -3.03 -28.53 -1.26
N ALA A 114 -4.18 -28.94 -1.79
CA ALA A 114 -5.18 -27.99 -2.32
C ALA A 114 -5.66 -26.96 -1.26
N SER A 115 -5.62 -27.33 0.02
CA SER A 115 -5.94 -26.43 1.15
C SER A 115 -4.94 -25.28 1.32
N SER A 116 -3.75 -25.39 0.74
CA SER A 116 -2.69 -24.39 0.79
C SER A 116 -2.79 -23.34 -0.33
N ALA A 117 -3.68 -23.53 -1.31
CA ALA A 117 -3.91 -22.58 -2.38
C ALA A 117 -4.62 -21.30 -1.90
N PRO A 118 -4.34 -20.13 -2.49
CA PRO A 118 -5.01 -18.88 -2.13
C PRO A 118 -6.52 -18.95 -2.39
N SER A 119 -7.26 -18.18 -1.61
CA SER A 119 -8.72 -18.16 -1.66
C SER A 119 -9.21 -16.88 -2.34
N VAL A 120 -10.28 -16.98 -3.12
CA VAL A 120 -10.99 -15.82 -3.67
C VAL A 120 -12.33 -15.71 -2.96
N LEU A 121 -12.53 -14.60 -2.27
CA LEU A 121 -13.78 -14.20 -1.66
C LEU A 121 -14.61 -13.45 -2.70
N ALA A 122 -15.91 -13.74 -2.76
CA ALA A 122 -16.84 -13.12 -3.67
C ALA A 122 -18.16 -12.78 -2.99
N VAL A 123 -18.68 -11.60 -3.24
CA VAL A 123 -20.05 -11.20 -2.87
C VAL A 123 -20.69 -10.46 -4.04
N ALA A 124 -22.01 -10.58 -4.20
CA ALA A 124 -22.73 -9.85 -5.25
C ALA A 124 -22.57 -8.35 -5.01
N GLY A 125 -22.12 -7.58 -6.01
CA GLY A 125 -21.77 -6.16 -5.84
C GLY A 125 -22.93 -5.25 -5.41
N THR A 126 -24.16 -5.71 -5.56
CA THR A 126 -25.37 -5.09 -5.01
C THR A 126 -26.33 -6.13 -4.46
N VAL A 127 -27.03 -5.80 -3.37
CA VAL A 127 -28.18 -6.55 -2.84
C VAL A 127 -29.31 -5.55 -2.63
N ASP A 128 -30.49 -5.83 -3.18
CA ASP A 128 -31.64 -4.92 -3.15
C ASP A 128 -31.30 -3.48 -3.60
N ASP A 129 -30.52 -3.38 -4.70
CA ASP A 129 -29.99 -2.13 -5.28
C ASP A 129 -29.02 -1.33 -4.39
N ALA A 130 -28.67 -1.84 -3.20
CA ALA A 130 -27.65 -1.27 -2.34
C ALA A 130 -26.27 -1.86 -2.65
N PRO A 131 -25.22 -1.04 -2.81
CA PRO A 131 -23.84 -1.53 -2.95
C PRO A 131 -23.43 -2.42 -1.78
N THR A 132 -22.57 -3.39 -2.05
CA THR A 132 -22.00 -4.25 -1.01
C THR A 132 -20.50 -4.01 -0.86
N ASP A 133 -20.07 -3.96 0.39
CA ASP A 133 -18.67 -3.97 0.78
C ASP A 133 -18.24 -5.41 1.13
N LEU A 134 -17.00 -5.73 0.78
CA LEU A 134 -16.35 -6.99 1.09
C LEU A 134 -14.98 -6.73 1.69
N ALA A 135 -14.75 -7.31 2.86
CA ALA A 135 -13.47 -7.31 3.54
C ALA A 135 -13.04 -8.74 3.81
N GLY A 136 -11.73 -8.95 3.77
CA GLY A 136 -11.12 -10.17 4.23
C GLY A 136 -9.70 -9.88 4.70
N ALA A 137 -9.20 -10.73 5.58
CA ALA A 137 -7.80 -10.77 5.96
C ALA A 137 -7.39 -12.21 6.22
N ALA A 138 -6.11 -12.49 5.97
CA ALA A 138 -5.53 -13.79 6.21
C ALA A 138 -4.31 -13.67 7.12
N SER A 139 -4.09 -14.69 7.94
CA SER A 139 -2.89 -14.81 8.77
C SER A 139 -2.39 -16.24 8.83
N THR A 140 -1.11 -16.37 9.16
CA THR A 140 -0.46 -17.66 9.37
C THR A 140 0.69 -17.50 10.35
N ILE A 141 0.82 -18.47 11.25
CA ILE A 141 1.94 -18.58 12.17
C ILE A 141 2.75 -19.79 11.75
N ALA A 142 4.01 -19.58 11.42
CA ALA A 142 4.96 -20.63 11.09
C ALA A 142 5.85 -20.94 12.30
N THR A 143 6.20 -22.21 12.46
CA THR A 143 6.99 -22.71 13.59
C THR A 143 8.10 -23.67 13.16
N GLU A 144 8.46 -23.67 11.89
CA GLU A 144 9.49 -24.57 11.37
C GLU A 144 10.88 -23.99 11.59
N ALA A 145 11.90 -24.84 11.67
CA ALA A 145 13.26 -24.42 12.02
C ALA A 145 13.83 -23.35 11.06
N ASP A 146 13.50 -23.44 9.78
CA ASP A 146 13.94 -22.56 8.69
C ASP A 146 12.86 -21.56 8.22
N LEU A 147 11.66 -21.62 8.81
CA LEU A 147 10.54 -20.73 8.48
C LEU A 147 9.62 -20.60 9.70
N ALA A 148 9.86 -19.56 10.49
CA ALA A 148 9.07 -19.22 11.67
C ALA A 148 8.82 -17.72 11.73
N GLY A 149 7.65 -17.34 12.24
CA GLY A 149 7.18 -15.96 12.33
C GLY A 149 5.67 -15.88 12.13
N LEU A 150 5.15 -14.66 12.01
CA LEU A 150 3.76 -14.35 11.77
C LEU A 150 3.65 -13.52 10.50
N ALA A 151 2.95 -14.04 9.49
CA ALA A 151 2.58 -13.25 8.33
C ALA A 151 1.07 -13.01 8.33
N ALA A 152 0.66 -11.79 8.02
CA ALA A 152 -0.75 -11.46 7.84
C ALA A 152 -0.91 -10.40 6.75
N ALA A 153 -2.00 -10.48 6.00
CA ALA A 153 -2.30 -9.51 4.95
C ALA A 153 -3.82 -9.37 4.75
N SER A 154 -4.24 -8.18 4.35
CA SER A 154 -5.58 -7.93 3.83
C SER A 154 -5.81 -8.76 2.57
N CYS A 155 -7.02 -9.29 2.39
CA CYS A 155 -7.42 -9.87 1.12
C CYS A 155 -7.68 -8.73 0.14
N SER A 156 -6.89 -8.65 -0.92
CA SER A 156 -6.84 -7.46 -1.79
C SER A 156 -7.72 -7.60 -3.03
N GLU A 157 -8.15 -6.46 -3.56
CA GLU A 157 -8.67 -6.37 -4.92
C GLU A 157 -7.53 -6.49 -5.93
N ALA A 158 -7.83 -7.06 -7.11
CA ALA A 158 -6.86 -7.12 -8.19
C ALA A 158 -6.69 -5.73 -8.82
N THR A 159 -5.44 -5.30 -9.04
CA THR A 159 -5.13 -4.00 -9.66
C THR A 159 -4.32 -4.18 -10.93
N ALA A 160 -4.24 -3.11 -11.73
CA ALA A 160 -3.40 -3.08 -12.92
C ALA A 160 -1.97 -2.56 -12.65
N ASP A 161 -1.80 -1.85 -11.55
CA ASP A 161 -0.56 -1.19 -11.12
C ASP A 161 -0.41 -1.40 -9.60
N ALA A 162 0.78 -1.77 -9.15
CA ALA A 162 1.09 -1.95 -7.74
C ALA A 162 2.57 -1.71 -7.45
N TRP A 163 2.86 -1.03 -6.34
CA TRP A 163 4.22 -0.83 -5.83
C TRP A 163 4.45 -1.73 -4.63
N LEU A 164 5.42 -2.65 -4.71
CA LEU A 164 5.78 -3.56 -3.63
C LEU A 164 7.12 -3.12 -3.05
N VAL A 165 7.08 -2.50 -1.88
CA VAL A 165 8.26 -1.93 -1.20
C VAL A 165 8.64 -2.82 -0.03
N GLY A 166 9.76 -3.53 -0.15
CA GLY A 166 10.25 -4.46 0.87
C GLY A 166 10.89 -5.71 0.24
N GLY A 167 11.19 -6.72 1.05
CA GLY A 167 11.92 -7.90 0.58
C GLY A 167 13.43 -7.72 0.60
N ALA A 168 14.15 -8.80 0.29
CA ALA A 168 15.60 -8.82 0.07
C ALA A 168 15.99 -10.10 -0.69
N THR A 169 17.08 -10.07 -1.46
CA THR A 169 17.63 -11.24 -2.17
C THR A 169 19.10 -11.52 -1.85
N THR A 170 19.62 -10.88 -0.80
CA THR A 170 20.92 -11.18 -0.21
C THR A 170 20.94 -12.54 0.47
N THR A 171 22.13 -13.05 0.78
CA THR A 171 22.31 -14.35 1.42
C THR A 171 21.47 -14.50 2.70
N GLY A 172 20.78 -15.63 2.84
CA GLY A 172 19.89 -15.91 3.96
C GLY A 172 18.47 -15.34 3.81
N ARG A 173 18.18 -14.59 2.73
CA ARG A 173 16.86 -14.02 2.47
C ARG A 173 16.24 -14.69 1.26
N THR A 174 14.96 -15.05 1.40
CA THR A 174 14.15 -15.53 0.28
C THR A 174 13.02 -14.54 0.08
N THR A 175 12.90 -14.01 -1.14
CA THR A 175 11.75 -13.22 -1.54
C THR A 175 11.08 -13.85 -2.75
N PHE A 176 9.77 -14.10 -2.66
CA PHE A 176 8.93 -14.50 -3.78
C PHE A 176 8.06 -13.33 -4.23
N VAL A 177 7.96 -13.12 -5.54
CA VAL A 177 6.89 -12.31 -6.16
C VAL A 177 5.71 -13.24 -6.43
N VAL A 178 4.57 -12.96 -5.81
CA VAL A 178 3.34 -13.74 -5.95
C VAL A 178 2.33 -12.92 -6.76
N LEU A 179 1.85 -13.49 -7.86
CA LEU A 179 0.87 -12.89 -8.77
C LEU A 179 -0.35 -13.79 -8.85
N ASP A 180 -1.47 -13.30 -8.35
CA ASP A 180 -2.74 -14.02 -8.30
C ASP A 180 -3.75 -13.36 -9.23
N ASN A 181 -4.28 -14.12 -10.20
CA ASN A 181 -5.27 -13.63 -11.16
C ASN A 181 -6.65 -14.23 -10.86
N PRO A 182 -7.57 -13.48 -10.21
CA PRO A 182 -8.92 -13.96 -9.93
C PRO A 182 -9.86 -13.91 -11.14
N SER A 183 -9.44 -13.30 -12.25
CA SER A 183 -10.30 -13.09 -13.41
C SER A 183 -10.43 -14.35 -14.28
N GLY A 184 -11.47 -14.36 -15.13
CA GLY A 184 -11.72 -15.42 -16.11
C GLY A 184 -10.84 -15.34 -17.37
N VAL A 185 -9.90 -14.39 -17.44
CA VAL A 185 -8.98 -14.20 -18.59
C VAL A 185 -7.53 -14.20 -18.11
N SER A 186 -6.59 -14.59 -18.97
CA SER A 186 -5.17 -14.50 -18.61
C SER A 186 -4.69 -13.04 -18.54
N SER A 187 -3.70 -12.80 -17.68
CA SER A 187 -3.01 -11.51 -17.56
C SER A 187 -1.57 -11.64 -18.05
N THR A 188 -1.04 -10.57 -18.64
CA THR A 188 0.38 -10.41 -18.92
C THR A 188 0.94 -9.37 -17.96
N VAL A 189 1.94 -9.75 -17.16
CA VAL A 189 2.53 -8.91 -16.12
C VAL A 189 3.97 -8.56 -16.48
N ASP A 190 4.32 -7.30 -16.25
CA ASP A 190 5.68 -6.77 -16.30
C ASP A 190 6.08 -6.33 -14.89
N LEU A 191 7.31 -6.64 -14.48
CA LEU A 191 7.91 -6.31 -13.20
C LEU A 191 9.13 -5.42 -13.44
N ALA A 192 9.07 -4.17 -13.00
CA ALA A 192 10.24 -3.29 -12.95
C ALA A 192 10.85 -3.37 -11.54
N ILE A 193 12.12 -3.74 -11.46
CA ILE A 193 12.84 -3.93 -10.20
C ILE A 193 13.85 -2.80 -10.03
N THR A 194 13.81 -2.13 -8.89
CA THR A 194 14.77 -1.08 -8.50
C THR A 194 15.44 -1.49 -7.20
N GLY A 195 16.76 -1.35 -7.13
CA GLY A 195 17.55 -1.60 -5.93
C GLY A 195 18.32 -0.36 -5.47
N GLU A 196 19.20 -0.57 -4.51
CA GLU A 196 20.10 0.44 -3.94
C GLU A 196 21.01 1.11 -4.98
N ASP A 197 21.46 0.36 -5.99
CA ASP A 197 22.32 0.87 -7.06
C ASP A 197 21.52 1.47 -8.25
N GLY A 198 20.21 1.30 -8.26
CA GLY A 198 19.28 1.80 -9.27
C GLY A 198 18.45 0.71 -9.95
N ALA A 199 17.97 1.01 -11.16
CA ALA A 199 17.15 0.07 -11.94
C ALA A 199 17.91 -1.22 -12.28
N VAL A 200 17.26 -2.37 -12.08
CA VAL A 200 17.86 -3.69 -12.27
C VAL A 200 17.38 -4.32 -13.57
N SER A 201 18.32 -4.75 -14.41
CA SER A 201 18.02 -5.50 -15.62
C SER A 201 17.72 -6.96 -15.28
N ALA A 202 16.44 -7.33 -15.30
CA ALA A 202 15.97 -8.68 -14.99
C ALA A 202 15.34 -9.37 -16.22
N PRO A 203 16.10 -10.16 -17.00
CA PRO A 203 15.55 -10.98 -18.07
C PRO A 203 14.49 -11.95 -17.51
N GLY A 204 13.29 -11.97 -18.11
CA GLY A 204 12.17 -12.78 -17.62
C GLY A 204 11.22 -12.05 -16.65
N ALA A 205 11.52 -10.80 -16.29
CA ALA A 205 10.63 -9.94 -15.51
C ALA A 205 9.52 -9.28 -16.36
N SER A 206 9.51 -9.47 -17.69
CA SER A 206 8.49 -8.92 -18.60
C SER A 206 7.74 -10.03 -19.34
N GLY A 207 6.49 -9.76 -19.72
CA GLY A 207 5.65 -10.68 -20.47
C GLY A 207 5.21 -11.92 -19.68
N ILE A 208 5.18 -11.85 -18.35
CA ILE A 208 4.83 -12.98 -17.48
C ILE A 208 3.35 -13.31 -17.65
N SER A 209 3.05 -14.51 -18.14
CA SER A 209 1.67 -14.97 -18.32
C SER A 209 1.09 -15.54 -17.03
N VAL A 210 0.11 -14.85 -16.43
CA VAL A 210 -0.67 -15.33 -15.28
C VAL A 210 -2.01 -15.90 -15.77
N PRO A 211 -2.24 -17.23 -15.70
CA PRO A 211 -3.46 -17.86 -16.19
C PRO A 211 -4.73 -17.33 -15.52
N ALA A 212 -5.87 -17.42 -16.20
CA ALA A 212 -7.18 -17.16 -15.62
C ALA A 212 -7.43 -18.06 -14.39
N GLY A 213 -7.94 -17.48 -13.29
CA GLY A 213 -8.17 -18.21 -12.05
C GLY A 213 -6.92 -18.89 -11.48
N GLY A 214 -5.73 -18.35 -11.79
CA GLY A 214 -4.44 -18.99 -11.53
C GLY A 214 -3.46 -18.10 -10.78
N ARG A 215 -2.42 -18.74 -10.25
CA ARG A 215 -1.31 -18.13 -9.53
C ARG A 215 0.02 -18.32 -10.27
N ARG A 216 0.88 -17.32 -10.20
CA ARG A 216 2.31 -17.41 -10.55
C ARG A 216 3.16 -17.02 -9.36
N VAL A 217 4.25 -17.76 -9.17
CA VAL A 217 5.23 -17.52 -8.10
C VAL A 217 6.61 -17.46 -8.74
N LEU A 218 7.32 -16.37 -8.51
CA LEU A 218 8.65 -16.12 -9.07
C LEU A 218 9.62 -15.88 -7.92
N SER A 219 10.78 -16.53 -7.95
CA SER A 219 11.86 -16.19 -7.03
C SER A 219 12.45 -14.84 -7.45
N LEU A 220 12.42 -13.84 -6.56
CA LEU A 220 13.01 -12.53 -6.84
C LEU A 220 14.54 -12.65 -7.00
N ALA A 221 15.20 -13.51 -6.22
CA ALA A 221 16.63 -13.78 -6.36
C ALA A 221 16.99 -14.41 -7.72
N GLY A 222 16.05 -15.15 -8.34
CA GLY A 222 16.22 -15.67 -9.69
C GLY A 222 16.13 -14.60 -10.79
N LEU A 223 15.46 -13.47 -10.51
CA LEU A 223 15.32 -12.33 -11.42
C LEU A 223 16.40 -11.26 -11.19
N ALA A 224 16.68 -10.99 -9.92
CA ALA A 224 17.52 -9.91 -9.42
C ALA A 224 18.24 -10.38 -8.13
N PRO A 225 19.37 -11.09 -8.26
CA PRO A 225 20.13 -11.59 -7.11
C PRO A 225 20.84 -10.44 -6.37
N ASP A 226 21.10 -10.66 -5.08
CA ASP A 226 21.97 -9.81 -4.24
C ASP A 226 21.52 -8.35 -4.09
N LEU A 227 20.20 -8.13 -3.95
CA LEU A 227 19.62 -6.84 -3.60
C LEU A 227 19.30 -6.79 -2.10
N SER A 228 19.85 -5.80 -1.41
CA SER A 228 19.48 -5.52 -0.02
C SER A 228 18.16 -4.77 0.07
N SER A 229 17.91 -3.85 -0.88
CA SER A 229 16.75 -2.97 -0.84
C SER A 229 15.93 -2.96 -2.13
N PRO A 230 15.34 -4.10 -2.54
CA PRO A 230 14.48 -4.15 -3.71
C PRO A 230 13.16 -3.39 -3.49
N VAL A 231 12.69 -2.79 -4.58
CA VAL A 231 11.30 -2.37 -4.80
C VAL A 231 10.85 -2.89 -6.16
N VAL A 232 9.64 -3.46 -6.21
CA VAL A 232 9.06 -4.03 -7.42
C VAL A 232 7.82 -3.24 -7.83
N HIS A 233 7.86 -2.61 -9.00
CA HIS A 233 6.67 -2.03 -9.64
C HIS A 233 6.06 -3.06 -10.58
N VAL A 234 4.80 -3.40 -10.34
CA VAL A 234 4.05 -4.44 -11.04
C VAL A 234 3.02 -3.79 -11.96
N GLN A 235 3.07 -4.11 -13.24
CA GLN A 235 2.12 -3.63 -14.23
C GLN A 235 1.47 -4.81 -14.95
N SER A 236 0.15 -4.81 -15.04
CA SER A 236 -0.60 -5.89 -15.69
C SER A 236 -1.41 -5.39 -16.88
N ARG A 237 -1.49 -6.22 -17.92
CA ARG A 237 -2.24 -5.99 -19.16
C ARG A 237 -3.18 -7.16 -19.41
N GLY A 238 -4.44 -6.88 -19.74
CA GLY A 238 -5.49 -7.89 -19.86
C GLY A 238 -6.28 -8.01 -18.55
N GLY A 239 -6.17 -9.14 -17.86
CA GLY A 239 -6.72 -9.29 -16.51
C GLY A 239 -5.90 -8.53 -15.46
N GLN A 240 -6.55 -8.02 -14.41
CA GLN A 240 -5.87 -7.46 -13.24
C GLN A 240 -5.36 -8.58 -12.34
N VAL A 241 -4.35 -8.27 -11.51
CA VAL A 241 -3.74 -9.24 -10.59
C VAL A 241 -3.66 -8.68 -9.18
N VAL A 242 -3.69 -9.57 -8.18
CA VAL A 242 -3.22 -9.26 -6.83
C VAL A 242 -1.74 -9.60 -6.78
N ALA A 243 -0.91 -8.58 -6.56
CA ALA A 243 0.54 -8.73 -6.46
C ALA A 243 1.00 -8.55 -5.01
N ARG A 244 1.92 -9.40 -4.57
CA ARG A 244 2.45 -9.40 -3.20
C ARG A 244 3.89 -9.89 -3.21
N LEU A 245 4.71 -9.43 -2.27
CA LEU A 245 5.94 -10.15 -1.93
C LEU A 245 5.68 -11.07 -0.74
N GLU A 246 6.43 -12.15 -0.69
CA GLU A 246 6.59 -12.92 0.53
C GLU A 246 8.09 -12.98 0.82
N GLN A 247 8.48 -12.48 1.99
CA GLN A 247 9.86 -12.50 2.45
C GLN A 247 9.99 -13.46 3.61
N SER A 248 11.00 -14.32 3.58
CA SER A 248 11.48 -15.06 4.75
C SER A 248 12.98 -14.86 4.93
N THR A 249 13.41 -14.85 6.18
CA THR A 249 14.81 -14.65 6.54
C THR A 249 15.30 -15.84 7.37
N VAL A 250 16.51 -16.31 7.10
CA VAL A 250 17.23 -17.33 7.87
C VAL A 250 18.60 -16.78 8.23
N ARG A 251 18.95 -16.88 9.51
CA ARG A 251 20.21 -16.40 10.08
C ARG A 251 21.00 -17.59 10.60
N GLY A 252 22.00 -18.01 9.81
CA GLY A 252 22.71 -19.26 10.06
C GLY A 252 21.76 -20.45 9.91
N LEU A 253 21.26 -20.97 11.03
CA LEU A 253 20.33 -22.12 11.08
C LEU A 253 18.97 -21.77 11.72
N LEU A 254 18.76 -20.51 12.10
CA LEU A 254 17.55 -20.06 12.78
C LEU A 254 16.69 -19.22 11.84
N ALA A 255 15.39 -19.49 11.81
CA ALA A 255 14.42 -18.58 11.21
C ALA A 255 14.50 -17.19 11.83
N GLY A 256 14.45 -16.17 10.96
CA GLY A 256 14.59 -14.76 11.28
C GLY A 256 13.32 -13.94 11.02
N GLY A 257 12.21 -14.60 10.73
CA GLY A 257 10.92 -13.99 10.44
C GLY A 257 10.36 -14.31 9.06
N VAL A 258 9.08 -14.02 8.88
CA VAL A 258 8.37 -14.15 7.61
C VAL A 258 7.26 -13.11 7.51
N ASP A 259 7.07 -12.52 6.34
CA ASP A 259 6.00 -11.55 6.13
C ASP A 259 5.42 -11.58 4.70
N TRP A 260 4.18 -11.11 4.58
CA TRP A 260 3.49 -10.84 3.33
C TRP A 260 3.38 -9.34 3.08
N ILE A 261 4.08 -8.89 2.05
CA ILE A 261 4.18 -7.46 1.73
C ILE A 261 3.15 -7.16 0.64
N GLY A 262 2.10 -6.44 1.03
CA GLY A 262 1.08 -5.93 0.11
C GLY A 262 1.52 -4.68 -0.65
N PRO A 263 0.70 -4.19 -1.60
CA PRO A 263 0.95 -2.93 -2.28
C PRO A 263 1.01 -1.74 -1.33
N ALA A 264 2.00 -0.87 -1.56
CA ALA A 264 2.03 0.47 -1.01
C ALA A 264 1.17 1.43 -1.86
N ALA A 265 0.76 2.53 -1.24
CA ALA A 265 0.16 3.68 -1.91
C ALA A 265 1.01 4.12 -3.12
N ALA A 266 0.32 4.64 -4.13
CA ALA A 266 0.98 5.17 -5.32
C ALA A 266 1.99 6.27 -4.97
N PRO A 267 3.05 6.47 -5.78
CA PRO A 267 4.04 7.49 -5.51
C PRO A 267 3.45 8.88 -5.29
N ALA A 268 3.80 9.51 -4.17
CA ALA A 268 3.28 10.81 -3.73
C ALA A 268 4.39 11.63 -3.05
N THR A 269 4.15 12.93 -2.86
CA THR A 269 5.05 13.82 -2.10
C THR A 269 4.82 13.74 -0.59
N ALA A 270 3.75 13.06 -0.15
CA ALA A 270 3.40 12.85 1.24
C ALA A 270 2.87 11.43 1.42
N LEU A 271 3.51 10.64 2.28
CA LEU A 271 3.14 9.26 2.58
C LEU A 271 2.96 9.08 4.08
N THR A 272 2.09 8.15 4.45
CA THR A 272 1.82 7.80 5.85
C THR A 272 1.85 6.29 6.03
N MET A 273 2.57 5.84 7.06
CA MET A 273 2.59 4.47 7.55
C MET A 273 2.21 4.51 9.03
N THR A 274 1.35 3.60 9.46
CA THR A 274 0.75 3.59 10.80
C THR A 274 0.98 2.27 11.48
N GLY A 275 1.03 2.26 12.82
CA GLY A 275 1.28 1.05 13.60
C GLY A 275 2.73 0.56 13.62
N LEU A 276 3.71 1.44 13.39
CA LEU A 276 5.11 1.09 13.59
C LEU A 276 5.34 0.77 15.06
N ARG A 277 5.95 -0.39 15.35
CA ARG A 277 6.31 -0.79 16.70
C ARG A 277 7.83 -0.79 16.85
N ILE A 278 8.30 -0.18 17.92
CA ILE A 278 9.71 -0.24 18.33
C ILE A 278 9.79 -1.12 19.57
N ASP A 279 10.58 -2.19 19.48
CA ASP A 279 10.84 -3.14 20.56
C ASP A 279 12.35 -3.32 20.79
N SER A 280 12.88 -2.78 21.89
CA SER A 280 14.27 -2.97 22.34
C SER A 280 14.59 -4.42 22.72
N GLN A 281 13.57 -5.27 22.82
CA GLN A 281 13.70 -6.72 23.04
C GLN A 281 14.10 -7.50 21.77
N ALA A 282 14.36 -6.81 20.64
CA ALA A 282 15.10 -7.37 19.51
C ALA A 282 16.48 -7.87 20.00
N ALA A 283 16.55 -9.13 20.39
CA ALA A 283 17.71 -9.69 21.07
C ALA A 283 18.98 -9.54 20.19
N PRO A 284 20.11 -9.10 20.76
CA PRO A 284 21.39 -9.38 20.15
C PRO A 284 21.53 -10.91 20.10
N VAL A 285 21.51 -11.50 18.90
CA VAL A 285 21.87 -12.91 18.77
C VAL A 285 23.29 -13.08 19.29
N ALA A 286 23.47 -14.00 20.25
CA ALA A 286 24.77 -14.34 20.79
C ALA A 286 25.76 -14.60 19.63
N PRO A 287 27.01 -14.11 19.70
CA PRO A 287 28.01 -14.42 18.70
C PRO A 287 28.09 -15.93 18.51
N VAL A 288 28.22 -16.36 17.27
CA VAL A 288 28.56 -17.75 16.96
C VAL A 288 29.94 -18.01 17.57
N ASP A 289 30.07 -19.07 18.39
CA ASP A 289 31.36 -19.44 18.99
C ASP A 289 32.45 -19.49 17.90
N GLY A 290 33.41 -18.56 17.97
CA GLY A 290 34.55 -18.48 17.04
C GLY A 290 34.66 -17.21 16.20
N ALA A 291 33.72 -16.26 16.29
CA ALA A 291 33.89 -14.91 15.74
C ALA A 291 34.22 -13.92 16.85
N ASP A 292 35.45 -13.40 16.87
CA ASP A 292 35.83 -12.27 17.73
C ASP A 292 34.90 -11.09 17.41
N ALA A 293 34.20 -10.58 18.42
CA ALA A 293 33.43 -9.34 18.27
C ALA A 293 34.41 -8.22 17.85
N PRO A 294 34.13 -7.44 16.79
CA PRO A 294 34.97 -6.31 16.46
C PRO A 294 34.94 -5.32 17.65
N ALA A 295 36.12 -4.83 18.02
CA ALA A 295 36.24 -3.87 19.10
C ALA A 295 35.40 -2.63 18.76
N VAL A 296 34.49 -2.27 19.66
CA VAL A 296 33.74 -1.01 19.61
C VAL A 296 34.75 0.12 19.86
N ASP A 297 35.05 0.91 18.85
CA ASP A 297 35.93 2.07 18.97
C ASP A 297 35.08 3.25 19.50
N GLU A 298 35.28 3.64 20.77
CA GLU A 298 34.52 4.71 21.46
C GLU A 298 34.88 6.14 20.99
N GLY A 299 35.28 6.33 19.74
CA GLY A 299 35.73 7.64 19.28
C GLY A 299 35.92 7.76 17.78
N GLY A 300 34.83 7.80 17.02
CA GLY A 300 34.88 8.08 15.58
C GLY A 300 33.57 8.66 15.08
N SER A 301 33.64 9.79 14.39
CA SER A 301 32.52 10.43 13.70
C SER A 301 31.77 9.44 12.79
N ALA A 302 30.43 9.54 12.77
CA ALA A 302 29.53 8.69 11.99
C ALA A 302 30.05 8.45 10.56
N PRO A 303 30.29 7.19 10.15
CA PRO A 303 30.48 6.85 8.75
C PRO A 303 29.14 6.93 8.02
N GLY A 304 29.18 7.29 6.74
CA GLY A 304 28.01 7.38 5.88
C GLY A 304 27.26 6.05 5.72
N ALA A 305 26.01 6.17 5.29
CA ALA A 305 25.12 5.07 4.97
C ALA A 305 25.80 4.04 4.03
N GLY A 306 25.78 2.77 4.44
CA GLY A 306 26.13 1.62 3.62
C GLY A 306 27.61 1.31 3.52
N SER A 307 28.19 0.65 4.54
CA SER A 307 29.26 -0.36 4.40
C SER A 307 29.86 -0.79 5.75
N ASP A 308 29.08 -1.34 6.67
CA ASP A 308 29.65 -2.22 7.70
C ASP A 308 29.29 -3.68 7.35
N PRO A 309 30.26 -4.53 6.97
CA PRO A 309 30.03 -5.93 6.64
C PRO A 309 29.59 -6.81 7.83
N GLY A 310 29.42 -6.23 9.03
CA GLY A 310 29.10 -6.96 10.26
C GLY A 310 27.67 -6.77 10.81
N THR A 311 26.91 -5.78 10.32
CA THR A 311 25.55 -5.51 10.81
C THR A 311 24.53 -6.14 9.86
N ASP A 312 23.67 -7.01 10.38
CA ASP A 312 22.56 -7.62 9.64
C ASP A 312 21.52 -6.53 9.33
N PRO A 313 21.40 -6.05 8.07
CA PRO A 313 20.58 -4.87 7.76
C PRO A 313 19.10 -5.09 8.03
N ASP A 314 18.64 -6.35 8.17
CA ASP A 314 17.24 -6.69 8.52
C ASP A 314 16.93 -6.64 10.02
N ARG A 315 17.91 -6.34 10.87
CA ARG A 315 17.71 -6.17 12.32
C ARG A 315 17.39 -4.75 12.73
N GLU A 316 17.58 -3.81 11.82
CA GLU A 316 17.30 -2.42 12.08
C GLU A 316 15.92 -2.07 11.54
N THR A 317 15.16 -1.32 12.34
CA THR A 317 13.97 -0.64 11.84
C THR A 317 14.43 0.40 10.83
N ALA A 318 13.87 0.37 9.62
CA ALA A 318 14.24 1.31 8.56
C ALA A 318 13.05 1.65 7.67
N VAL A 319 13.02 2.88 7.18
CA VAL A 319 12.07 3.33 6.16
C VAL A 319 12.72 3.16 4.80
N ARG A 320 12.19 2.24 4.01
CA ARG A 320 12.59 2.03 2.62
C ARG A 320 11.87 3.02 1.73
N ILE A 321 12.61 3.74 0.90
CA ILE A 321 12.08 4.78 0.01
C ILE A 321 12.66 4.56 -1.38
N VAL A 322 11.81 4.57 -2.41
CA VAL A 322 12.25 4.60 -3.81
C VAL A 322 11.87 5.94 -4.45
N VAL A 323 12.77 6.49 -5.25
CA VAL A 323 12.55 7.66 -6.08
C VAL A 323 12.37 7.20 -7.53
N PRO A 324 11.15 6.92 -8.01
CA PRO A 324 10.94 6.40 -9.38
C PRO A 324 11.21 7.43 -10.48
N GLY A 325 11.29 8.72 -10.13
CA GLY A 325 11.56 9.81 -11.06
C GLY A 325 13.04 9.93 -11.47
N SER A 326 13.32 10.97 -12.25
CA SER A 326 14.67 11.29 -12.74
C SER A 326 15.37 12.40 -11.94
N ASP A 327 14.67 13.02 -11.01
CA ASP A 327 15.18 14.11 -10.17
C ASP A 327 15.45 13.59 -8.77
N ASP A 328 16.56 14.01 -8.16
CA ASP A 328 16.89 13.67 -6.78
C ASP A 328 15.84 14.25 -5.83
N ALA A 329 15.61 13.55 -4.72
CA ALA A 329 14.60 13.89 -3.75
C ALA A 329 15.23 14.39 -2.44
N ASP A 330 14.90 15.61 -2.04
CA ASP A 330 14.98 16.02 -0.63
C ASP A 330 13.83 15.36 0.13
N VAL A 331 14.16 14.47 1.08
CA VAL A 331 13.19 13.67 1.83
C VAL A 331 13.29 13.95 3.32
N SER A 332 12.13 14.15 3.96
CA SER A 332 11.97 14.28 5.40
C SER A 332 11.13 13.12 5.93
N VAL A 333 11.71 12.31 6.81
CA VAL A 333 11.05 11.20 7.50
C VAL A 333 10.77 11.62 8.94
N SER A 334 9.49 11.71 9.32
CA SER A 334 9.07 12.03 10.69
C SER A 334 8.47 10.79 11.36
N VAL A 335 9.00 10.42 12.53
CA VAL A 335 8.53 9.30 13.35
C VAL A 335 7.93 9.84 14.64
N ALA A 336 6.60 9.79 14.75
CA ALA A 336 5.85 10.41 15.84
C ALA A 336 5.20 9.37 16.75
N PRO A 337 5.30 9.48 18.09
CA PRO A 337 4.59 8.59 19.00
C PRO A 337 3.08 8.65 18.80
N GLU A 338 2.41 7.50 18.82
CA GLU A 338 0.94 7.45 18.76
C GLU A 338 0.30 8.14 19.97
N GLU A 339 0.89 8.00 21.15
CA GLU A 339 0.33 8.57 22.38
C GLU A 339 1.08 9.84 22.82
N GLY A 340 0.32 10.83 23.29
CA GLY A 340 0.88 12.00 23.97
C GLY A 340 1.50 13.07 23.08
N THR A 341 1.31 13.02 21.75
CA THR A 341 1.78 14.05 20.82
C THR A 341 0.73 14.42 19.77
N ASP A 342 0.82 15.65 19.24
CA ASP A 342 0.02 16.12 18.10
C ASP A 342 0.62 15.65 16.76
N GLY A 343 1.20 14.43 16.73
CA GLY A 343 1.95 13.89 15.60
C GLY A 343 3.33 14.50 15.38
N THR A 344 3.86 15.22 16.39
CA THR A 344 5.24 15.72 16.36
C THR A 344 6.19 14.66 16.86
N GLY A 345 7.26 14.41 16.10
CA GLY A 345 8.19 13.32 16.36
C GLY A 345 9.63 13.64 15.98
N THR A 346 10.48 12.62 16.04
CA THR A 346 11.86 12.71 15.56
C THR A 346 11.85 12.79 14.04
N THR A 347 12.56 13.77 13.48
CA THR A 347 12.63 13.98 12.02
C THR A 347 14.06 13.75 11.52
N PHE A 348 14.17 12.98 10.44
CA PHE A 348 15.40 12.70 9.72
C PHE A 348 15.28 13.28 8.31
N THR A 349 16.30 14.02 7.86
CA THR A 349 16.34 14.54 6.49
C THR A 349 17.46 13.83 5.73
N VAL A 350 17.14 13.36 4.53
CA VAL A 350 18.07 12.63 3.66
C VAL A 350 17.88 13.09 2.22
N GLN A 351 18.95 13.10 1.45
CA GLN A 351 18.89 13.23 0.01
C GLN A 351 18.83 11.83 -0.60
N ALA A 352 17.80 11.55 -1.40
CA ALA A 352 17.64 10.28 -2.09
C ALA A 352 17.89 10.48 -3.59
N ASP A 353 18.82 9.73 -4.14
CA ASP A 353 19.16 9.78 -5.56
C ASP A 353 17.98 9.33 -6.44
N ALA A 354 17.83 9.97 -7.60
CA ALA A 354 16.85 9.57 -8.60
C ALA A 354 17.04 8.11 -9.08
N GLY A 355 15.93 7.40 -9.27
CA GLY A 355 15.92 6.04 -9.82
C GLY A 355 16.50 4.97 -8.89
N ARG A 356 16.67 5.26 -7.60
CA ARG A 356 17.28 4.37 -6.60
C ARG A 356 16.36 4.13 -5.41
N THR A 357 16.65 3.05 -4.69
CA THR A 357 16.08 2.77 -3.38
C THR A 357 17.08 3.13 -2.29
N ILE A 358 16.62 3.70 -1.19
CA ILE A 358 17.41 3.89 0.04
C ILE A 358 16.65 3.34 1.24
N ASP A 359 17.37 2.85 2.24
CA ASP A 359 16.83 2.53 3.55
C ASP A 359 17.32 3.59 4.54
N VAL A 360 16.38 4.29 5.19
CA VAL A 360 16.65 5.32 6.21
C VAL A 360 16.48 4.67 7.58
N PRO A 361 17.56 4.45 8.36
CA PRO A 361 17.45 3.83 9.68
C PRO A 361 16.60 4.67 10.63
N VAL A 362 15.75 3.99 11.40
CA VAL A 362 14.99 4.56 12.51
C VAL A 362 15.63 4.05 13.80
N ALA A 363 16.54 4.85 14.34
CA ALA A 363 17.29 4.52 15.54
C ALA A 363 16.93 5.43 16.72
N ASP A 364 17.40 5.06 17.91
CA ASP A 364 17.34 5.86 19.14
C ASP A 364 15.93 6.27 19.59
N LEU A 365 14.92 5.47 19.25
CA LEU A 365 13.56 5.62 19.76
C LEU A 365 13.30 4.67 20.92
N PRO A 366 12.59 5.11 21.98
CA PRO A 366 12.17 4.21 23.05
C PRO A 366 11.12 3.21 22.57
N ASP A 367 10.96 2.12 23.31
CA ASP A 367 9.91 1.13 23.06
C ASP A 367 8.54 1.80 23.03
N GLY A 368 7.75 1.48 22.01
CA GLY A 368 6.49 2.17 21.80
C GLY A 368 5.88 1.93 20.43
N ARG A 369 4.83 2.68 20.15
CA ARG A 369 4.11 2.67 18.87
C ARG A 369 4.14 4.05 18.24
N TYR A 370 4.27 4.09 16.92
CA TYR A 370 4.59 5.29 16.17
C TYR A 370 3.87 5.33 14.82
N SER A 371 3.61 6.56 14.33
CA SER A 371 3.43 6.82 12.90
C SER A 371 4.75 7.11 12.25
N VAL A 372 4.86 6.79 10.97
CA VAL A 372 5.89 7.34 10.08
C VAL A 372 5.21 8.17 9.00
N THR A 373 5.68 9.41 8.82
CA THR A 373 5.29 10.26 7.70
C THR A 373 6.51 10.59 6.87
N VAL A 374 6.39 10.50 5.55
CA VAL A 374 7.46 10.87 4.60
C VAL A 374 6.97 12.06 3.78
N GLN A 375 7.72 13.16 3.82
CA GLN A 375 7.56 14.30 2.90
C GLN A 375 8.72 14.30 1.90
N SER A 376 8.42 14.58 0.64
CA SER A 376 9.43 14.66 -0.42
C SER A 376 9.16 15.82 -1.37
N SER A 377 10.25 16.36 -1.93
CA SER A 377 10.22 17.34 -3.02
C SER A 377 9.74 16.76 -4.36
N VAL A 378 9.76 15.43 -4.53
CA VAL A 378 9.30 14.71 -5.72
C VAL A 378 8.40 13.53 -5.33
N LEU A 379 7.84 12.82 -6.31
CA LEU A 379 7.02 11.63 -6.04
C LEU A 379 7.91 10.48 -5.58
N VAL A 380 7.58 9.90 -4.42
CA VAL A 380 8.24 8.71 -3.85
C VAL A 380 7.20 7.71 -3.37
N THR A 381 7.56 6.45 -3.23
CA THR A 381 6.76 5.46 -2.47
C THR A 381 7.65 4.80 -1.42
N ALA A 382 7.05 4.32 -0.34
CA ALA A 382 7.78 3.87 0.83
C ALA A 382 7.06 2.78 1.64
N ALA A 383 7.84 2.05 2.43
CA ALA A 383 7.36 1.17 3.48
C ALA A 383 8.36 1.20 4.64
N VAL A 384 7.88 1.00 5.87
CA VAL A 384 8.76 0.87 7.03
C VAL A 384 8.82 -0.59 7.47
N ARG A 385 10.03 -1.08 7.73
CA ARG A 385 10.25 -2.40 8.35
C ARG A 385 10.29 -2.23 9.86
N SER A 386 9.42 -2.93 10.56
CA SER A 386 9.41 -3.11 12.02
C SER A 386 10.10 -4.43 12.35
N VAL A 387 10.89 -4.46 13.42
CA VAL A 387 11.56 -5.68 13.91
C VAL A 387 10.99 -6.05 15.27
N SER A 388 10.71 -7.33 15.49
CA SER A 388 10.22 -7.87 16.76
C SER A 388 11.18 -8.95 17.28
N GLY A 389 11.37 -9.00 18.59
CA GLY A 389 12.19 -10.02 19.24
C GLY A 389 11.66 -10.48 20.58
N ALA A 390 12.07 -11.68 20.97
CA ALA A 390 11.80 -12.28 22.27
C ALA A 390 13.13 -12.73 22.90
N ALA A 391 13.65 -11.93 23.84
CA ALA A 391 14.92 -12.19 24.49
C ALA A 391 15.03 -13.58 25.13
N GLU A 392 13.95 -14.08 25.73
CA GLU A 392 13.94 -15.38 26.41
C GLU A 392 14.10 -16.58 25.46
N SER A 393 13.49 -16.52 24.27
CA SER A 393 13.53 -17.61 23.29
C SER A 393 14.57 -17.40 22.20
N GLY A 394 15.08 -16.18 22.04
CA GLY A 394 15.91 -15.77 20.91
C GLY A 394 15.13 -15.66 19.59
N ALA A 395 13.80 -15.77 19.62
CA ALA A 395 12.98 -15.63 18.42
C ALA A 395 13.00 -14.18 17.91
N THR A 396 13.10 -14.03 16.60
CA THR A 396 13.03 -12.74 15.91
C THR A 396 12.08 -12.83 14.74
N ASP A 397 11.36 -11.75 14.48
CA ASP A 397 10.46 -11.61 13.34
C ASP A 397 10.48 -10.17 12.84
N PHE A 398 9.83 -9.90 11.72
CA PHE A 398 9.70 -8.56 11.17
C PHE A 398 8.35 -8.37 10.49
N ALA A 399 7.93 -7.13 10.34
CA ALA A 399 6.74 -6.75 9.58
C ALA A 399 7.05 -5.55 8.69
N TRP A 400 6.58 -5.59 7.45
CA TRP A 400 6.57 -4.44 6.57
C TRP A 400 5.24 -3.70 6.68
N LEU A 401 5.32 -2.39 6.91
CA LEU A 401 4.18 -1.49 6.94
C LEU A 401 4.27 -0.59 5.71
N PRO A 402 3.58 -0.95 4.61
CA PRO A 402 3.58 -0.13 3.40
C PRO A 402 2.86 1.19 3.65
N SER A 403 3.23 2.25 2.92
CA SER A 403 2.45 3.49 2.95
C SER A 403 1.02 3.24 2.52
N ALA A 404 0.05 3.81 3.22
CA ALA A 404 -1.37 3.60 2.96
C ALA A 404 -2.06 4.88 2.49
N GLU A 405 -3.11 4.71 1.69
CA GLU A 405 -3.95 5.81 1.23
C GLU A 405 -4.98 6.19 2.29
N ALA A 406 -5.40 7.46 2.29
CA ALA A 406 -6.49 7.90 3.13
C ALA A 406 -7.81 7.23 2.69
N LEU A 407 -8.58 6.77 3.66
CA LEU A 407 -9.92 6.21 3.44
C LEU A 407 -10.83 7.30 2.89
N THR A 408 -11.57 7.00 1.82
CA THR A 408 -12.44 7.97 1.14
C THR A 408 -13.88 7.96 1.66
N ARG A 409 -14.22 6.99 2.50
CA ARG A 409 -15.54 6.73 3.07
C ARG A 409 -15.42 5.75 4.25
N ASP A 410 -16.56 5.36 4.82
CA ASP A 410 -16.62 4.26 5.78
C ASP A 410 -16.05 2.97 5.17
N ALA A 411 -15.23 2.25 5.93
CA ALA A 411 -14.44 1.13 5.44
C ALA A 411 -14.73 -0.15 6.23
N LEU A 412 -14.95 -1.25 5.52
CA LEU A 412 -15.07 -2.57 6.14
C LEU A 412 -13.68 -3.19 6.31
N VAL A 413 -13.34 -3.61 7.52
CA VAL A 413 -12.04 -4.21 7.85
C VAL A 413 -12.23 -5.56 8.55
N SER A 414 -11.58 -6.60 8.06
CA SER A 414 -11.52 -7.90 8.73
C SER A 414 -10.22 -8.01 9.51
N VAL A 415 -10.32 -8.34 10.80
CA VAL A 415 -9.18 -8.61 11.67
C VAL A 415 -8.89 -10.10 11.61
N PRO A 416 -7.73 -10.54 11.10
CA PRO A 416 -7.43 -11.97 11.00
C PRO A 416 -7.20 -12.59 12.38
N ALA A 417 -7.12 -13.92 12.44
CA ALA A 417 -6.74 -14.61 13.67
C ALA A 417 -5.28 -14.26 14.04
N GLY A 418 -4.98 -13.97 15.30
CA GLY A 418 -3.63 -13.66 15.71
C GLY A 418 -3.52 -13.03 17.09
N PRO A 419 -2.29 -12.77 17.55
CA PRO A 419 -2.04 -12.20 18.86
C PRO A 419 -2.35 -10.69 18.90
N ALA A 420 -2.99 -10.27 20.00
CA ALA A 420 -3.20 -8.88 20.42
C ALA A 420 -3.45 -7.86 19.28
N PRO A 421 -4.50 -8.01 18.47
CA PRO A 421 -4.74 -7.10 17.38
C PRO A 421 -5.04 -5.67 17.85
N LEU A 422 -4.38 -4.71 17.21
CA LEU A 422 -4.63 -3.28 17.39
C LEU A 422 -5.09 -2.67 16.07
N LEU A 423 -6.12 -1.84 16.13
CA LEU A 423 -6.53 -0.95 15.05
C LEU A 423 -5.90 0.42 15.27
N HIS A 424 -5.09 0.85 14.32
CA HIS A 424 -4.41 2.15 14.29
C HIS A 424 -5.12 3.09 13.34
N LEU A 425 -5.34 4.33 13.77
CA LEU A 425 -6.00 5.39 13.00
C LEU A 425 -5.19 6.68 13.07
N ARG A 426 -4.73 7.15 11.90
CA ARG A 426 -3.98 8.40 11.77
C ARG A 426 -4.82 9.46 11.08
N ASN A 427 -4.93 10.62 11.72
CA ASN A 427 -5.61 11.80 11.20
C ASN A 427 -4.64 12.86 10.70
N ALA A 428 -4.28 12.83 9.42
CA ALA A 428 -3.41 13.83 8.82
C ALA A 428 -4.08 15.21 8.63
N GLY A 429 -5.40 15.32 8.92
CA GLY A 429 -6.17 16.55 8.81
C GLY A 429 -5.98 17.51 9.97
N ASP A 430 -6.61 18.68 9.84
CA ASP A 430 -6.59 19.79 10.79
C ASP A 430 -7.80 19.81 11.74
N GLN A 431 -8.77 18.91 11.54
CA GLN A 431 -9.95 18.74 12.39
C GLN A 431 -9.93 17.36 13.06
N ALA A 432 -10.41 17.29 14.30
CA ALA A 432 -10.58 16.01 14.98
C ALA A 432 -11.66 15.14 14.29
N ALA A 433 -11.43 13.83 14.26
CA ALA A 433 -12.37 12.85 13.74
C ALA A 433 -12.87 11.95 14.87
N ALA A 434 -14.16 11.59 14.83
CA ALA A 434 -14.74 10.59 15.74
C ALA A 434 -15.04 9.33 14.94
N VAL A 435 -14.36 8.24 15.26
CA VAL A 435 -14.48 6.96 14.56
C VAL A 435 -15.18 5.94 15.44
N THR A 436 -16.10 5.18 14.83
CA THR A 436 -16.71 4.02 15.48
C THR A 436 -16.36 2.77 14.69
N ALA A 437 -15.58 1.87 15.28
CA ALA A 437 -15.37 0.53 14.77
C ALA A 437 -16.52 -0.37 15.25
N ARG A 438 -17.54 -0.53 14.40
CA ARG A 438 -18.74 -1.34 14.69
C ARG A 438 -18.56 -2.79 14.21
N PRO A 439 -18.59 -3.79 15.10
CA PRO A 439 -18.64 -5.19 14.71
C PRO A 439 -19.83 -5.52 13.79
N THR A 440 -19.59 -6.35 12.77
CA THR A 440 -20.67 -6.85 11.89
C THR A 440 -21.53 -7.93 12.54
N ASP A 441 -21.08 -8.51 13.66
CA ASP A 441 -21.79 -9.56 14.42
C ASP A 441 -22.72 -9.00 15.50
N GLY A 442 -22.81 -7.67 15.63
CA GLY A 442 -23.64 -6.99 16.64
C GLY A 442 -23.01 -6.87 18.03
N SER A 443 -21.75 -7.28 18.20
CA SER A 443 -20.99 -7.06 19.43
C SER A 443 -20.77 -5.56 19.72
N ALA A 444 -20.30 -5.25 20.92
CA ALA A 444 -20.07 -3.87 21.35
C ALA A 444 -19.07 -3.15 20.44
N ALA A 445 -19.42 -1.92 20.03
CA ALA A 445 -18.56 -1.08 19.20
C ALA A 445 -17.40 -0.49 20.00
N VAL A 446 -16.31 -0.18 19.29
CA VAL A 446 -15.15 0.54 19.83
C VAL A 446 -15.18 1.96 19.26
N SER A 447 -15.23 2.96 20.13
CA SER A 447 -15.18 4.38 19.74
C SER A 447 -13.76 4.92 19.92
N LEU A 448 -13.27 5.68 18.94
CA LEU A 448 -11.99 6.35 18.98
C LEU A 448 -12.16 7.82 18.60
N ASP A 449 -11.69 8.72 19.46
CA ASP A 449 -11.51 10.12 19.11
C ASP A 449 -10.09 10.28 18.57
N VAL A 450 -9.97 10.77 17.33
CA VAL A 450 -8.69 10.95 16.63
C VAL A 450 -8.43 12.45 16.45
N PRO A 451 -7.69 13.10 17.36
CA PRO A 451 -7.32 14.51 17.22
C PRO A 451 -6.68 14.83 15.87
N ALA A 452 -6.75 16.10 15.49
CA ALA A 452 -6.05 16.60 14.30
C ALA A 452 -4.54 16.36 14.43
N GLY A 453 -3.91 15.91 13.35
CA GLY A 453 -2.48 15.67 13.34
C GLY A 453 -1.99 14.47 14.16
N SER A 454 -2.84 13.74 14.89
CA SER A 454 -2.40 12.63 15.75
C SER A 454 -2.69 11.23 15.15
N GLU A 455 -2.14 10.21 15.81
CA GLU A 455 -2.53 8.81 15.64
C GLU A 455 -3.14 8.30 16.93
N VAL A 456 -4.07 7.36 16.87
CA VAL A 456 -4.57 6.64 18.04
C VAL A 456 -4.73 5.17 17.69
N SER A 457 -4.65 4.31 18.70
CA SER A 457 -4.85 2.88 18.53
C SER A 457 -5.86 2.34 19.55
N ALA A 458 -6.64 1.35 19.17
CA ALA A 458 -7.47 0.60 20.11
C ALA A 458 -7.39 -0.92 19.87
N ALA A 459 -7.53 -1.68 20.96
CA ALA A 459 -7.67 -3.13 20.86
C ALA A 459 -8.96 -3.50 20.14
N VAL A 460 -8.83 -4.42 19.18
CA VAL A 460 -9.96 -5.05 18.48
C VAL A 460 -9.92 -6.56 18.73
N GLU A 461 -10.91 -7.31 18.27
CA GLU A 461 -10.97 -8.76 18.47
C GLU A 461 -10.50 -9.50 17.22
N ALA A 462 -9.61 -10.47 17.40
CA ALA A 462 -9.15 -11.34 16.34
C ALA A 462 -10.32 -12.16 15.76
N GLY A 463 -10.31 -12.40 14.45
CA GLY A 463 -11.34 -13.21 13.80
C GLY A 463 -12.68 -12.48 13.58
N ARG A 464 -12.73 -11.15 13.73
CA ARG A 464 -13.94 -10.34 13.58
C ARG A 464 -13.82 -9.32 12.45
N THR A 465 -14.95 -8.96 11.84
CA THR A 465 -15.04 -7.86 10.87
C THR A 465 -15.73 -6.65 11.49
N TYR A 466 -15.21 -5.46 11.20
CA TYR A 466 -15.69 -4.17 11.69
C TYR A 466 -15.99 -3.25 10.52
N LEU A 467 -17.06 -2.46 10.63
CA LEU A 467 -17.23 -1.25 9.82
C LEU A 467 -16.62 -0.07 10.59
N LEU A 468 -15.68 0.63 9.95
CA LEU A 468 -15.09 1.87 10.45
C LEU A 468 -15.93 3.05 9.97
N GLU A 469 -16.78 3.58 10.85
CA GLU A 469 -17.62 4.73 10.56
C GLU A 469 -16.93 6.03 10.92
N GLY A 470 -17.04 7.06 10.07
CA GLY A 470 -16.41 8.36 10.31
C GLY A 470 -14.91 8.38 10.03
N ALA A 471 -14.39 7.36 9.32
CA ALA A 471 -12.97 7.21 9.05
C ALA A 471 -12.48 7.94 7.78
N THR A 472 -13.34 8.75 7.15
CA THR A 472 -13.00 9.47 5.91
C THR A 472 -11.85 10.45 6.15
N GLY A 473 -10.84 10.42 5.29
CA GLY A 473 -9.62 11.22 5.39
C GLY A 473 -8.55 10.62 6.32
N LEU A 474 -8.86 9.55 7.04
CA LEU A 474 -7.91 8.88 7.94
C LEU A 474 -7.15 7.77 7.21
N THR A 475 -5.96 7.44 7.69
CA THR A 475 -5.24 6.22 7.32
C THR A 475 -5.43 5.19 8.42
N ALA A 476 -5.66 3.92 8.06
CA ALA A 476 -5.91 2.86 9.03
C ALA A 476 -5.06 1.62 8.76
N THR A 477 -4.56 0.99 9.83
CA THR A 477 -3.81 -0.27 9.77
C THR A 477 -4.23 -1.16 10.93
N VAL A 478 -4.27 -2.47 10.71
CA VAL A 478 -4.36 -3.43 11.80
C VAL A 478 -3.01 -4.08 11.98
N THR A 479 -2.53 -4.16 13.22
CA THR A 479 -1.31 -4.90 13.56
C THR A 479 -1.65 -6.11 14.42
N LEU A 480 -0.82 -7.14 14.32
CA LEU A 480 -0.81 -8.30 15.20
C LEU A 480 0.59 -8.42 15.79
N ALA A 481 0.71 -8.52 17.12
CA ALA A 481 2.02 -8.58 17.75
C ALA A 481 2.02 -9.36 19.06
N GLU A 482 3.09 -10.13 19.25
CA GLU A 482 3.53 -10.69 20.53
C GLU A 482 5.07 -10.70 20.52
N PRO A 483 5.76 -10.90 21.66
CA PRO A 483 7.21 -10.95 21.66
C PRO A 483 7.75 -11.95 20.61
N GLY A 484 8.59 -11.47 19.70
CA GLY A 484 9.20 -12.28 18.64
C GLY A 484 8.29 -12.64 17.46
N ARG A 485 7.12 -12.01 17.34
CA ARG A 485 6.23 -12.09 16.17
C ARG A 485 5.51 -10.78 15.88
N SER A 486 5.43 -10.40 14.61
CA SER A 486 4.73 -9.18 14.22
C SER A 486 4.22 -9.26 12.79
N ALA A 487 3.02 -8.75 12.54
CA ALA A 487 2.52 -8.50 11.19
C ALA A 487 1.68 -7.22 11.15
N ALA A 488 1.61 -6.61 9.98
CA ALA A 488 0.81 -5.42 9.73
C ALA A 488 0.02 -5.57 8.44
N LEU A 489 -1.20 -5.06 8.43
CA LEU A 489 -2.07 -5.10 7.26
C LEU A 489 -2.82 -3.77 7.13
N PRO A 490 -2.50 -2.95 6.11
CA PRO A 490 -3.18 -1.68 5.88
C PRO A 490 -4.64 -1.94 5.50
N VAL A 491 -5.51 -1.04 5.95
CA VAL A 491 -6.90 -1.01 5.51
C VAL A 491 -6.95 -0.23 4.20
N VAL A 492 -7.27 -0.93 3.13
CA VAL A 492 -7.35 -0.34 1.79
C VAL A 492 -8.77 0.18 1.53
N PRO A 493 -8.96 1.37 0.94
CA PRO A 493 -10.27 1.86 0.56
C PRO A 493 -11.01 0.87 -0.34
N VAL A 494 -12.28 0.59 -0.05
CA VAL A 494 -13.11 -0.27 -0.92
C VAL A 494 -13.79 0.59 -1.97
N LEU A 495 -13.53 0.32 -3.25
CA LEU A 495 -14.27 0.92 -4.36
C LEU A 495 -15.62 0.18 -4.53
N PRO A 496 -16.76 0.89 -4.48
CA PRO A 496 -18.05 0.30 -4.82
C PRO A 496 -18.04 -0.21 -6.27
N ALA A 497 -18.72 -1.33 -6.54
CA ALA A 497 -18.73 -1.95 -7.88
C ALA A 497 -19.44 -1.10 -8.97
N ALA A 498 -20.08 0.01 -8.61
CA ALA A 498 -20.98 0.74 -9.51
C ALA A 498 -21.10 2.25 -9.18
N ASP A 499 -19.99 2.95 -8.96
CA ASP A 499 -20.05 4.41 -8.89
C ASP A 499 -20.50 4.99 -10.26
N PRO A 500 -21.48 5.92 -10.29
CA PRO A 500 -21.98 6.47 -11.55
C PRO A 500 -20.89 7.20 -12.35
N LEU A 501 -20.70 6.81 -13.60
CA LEU A 501 -19.74 7.44 -14.51
C LEU A 501 -20.43 8.52 -15.33
N ARG A 502 -19.91 9.75 -15.29
CA ARG A 502 -20.35 10.83 -16.18
C ARG A 502 -19.56 10.73 -17.49
N VAL A 503 -20.23 10.29 -18.55
CA VAL A 503 -19.64 10.17 -19.88
C VAL A 503 -20.00 11.41 -20.68
N HIS A 504 -18.98 12.06 -21.24
CA HIS A 504 -19.14 13.10 -22.25
C HIS A 504 -19.01 12.45 -23.64
N PRO A 505 -20.00 12.57 -24.53
CA PRO A 505 -20.04 11.95 -25.84
C PRO A 505 -19.09 12.60 -26.85
#